data_AF-A0A524LFN4-F1
#
_entry.id   AF-A0A524LFN4-F1
#
_cell.length_a   1.000
_cell.length_b   1.000
_cell.length_c   1.000
_cell.angle_alpha   90.00
_cell.angle_beta   90.00
_cell.angle_gamma   90.00
#
_symmetry.space_group_name_H-M   'P 1'
#
loop_
_entity.id
_entity.type
_entity.pdbx_description
1 polymer ?
#
loop_
_entity_poly.entity_id
_entity_poly.type
_entity_poly.pdbx_seq_one_letter_code
_entity_poly.pdbx_strand_id
1 'polypeptide(L)'
;MSQADSEVIAIFKRQIEVEQKTLDRLVKLEEDAKETAVRLAFMDLRLDTWKHIKFFEGMIELLEITPCDEWSAKVGRYAGRVKLERELDILGKDEDEMTSLLSKAISKVSDPIATLLLEQLKEEEKSHSKVLAKLVKLIKQAPLQSKKGVKGTDIICDTD
;
A
#
# COMPACT_ATOMS: atom_id res chain seq x y z
N MET A 1 5.80 2.83 23.39
CA MET A 1 5.04 1.86 22.56
C MET A 1 4.01 1.19 23.46
N SER A 2 2.74 1.12 23.04
CA SER A 2 1.69 0.51 23.87
C SER A 2 1.75 -1.02 23.84
N GLN A 3 1.11 -1.68 24.81
CA GLN A 3 0.97 -3.15 24.79
C GLN A 3 0.24 -3.62 23.52
N ALA A 4 -0.79 -2.88 23.09
CA ALA A 4 -1.53 -3.16 21.87
C ALA A 4 -0.64 -3.08 20.62
N ASP A 5 0.21 -2.06 20.51
CA ASP A 5 1.15 -1.92 19.38
C ASP A 5 2.13 -3.10 19.34
N SER A 6 2.58 -3.57 20.50
CA SER A 6 3.49 -4.71 20.61
C SER A 6 2.85 -6.03 20.16
N GLU A 7 1.59 -6.25 20.53
CA GLU A 7 0.80 -7.41 20.09
C GLU A 7 0.55 -7.38 18.57
N VAL A 8 0.24 -6.21 18.01
CA VAL A 8 0.06 -6.01 16.56
C VAL A 8 1.36 -6.28 15.80
N ILE A 9 2.50 -5.77 16.28
CA ILE A 9 3.81 -6.01 15.68
C ILE A 9 4.13 -7.52 15.67
N ALA A 10 3.81 -8.25 16.75
CA ALA A 10 4.02 -9.69 16.80
C ALA A 10 3.17 -10.44 15.74
N ILE A 11 1.92 -10.01 15.53
CA ILE A 11 1.05 -10.55 14.48
C ILE A 11 1.64 -10.28 13.09
N PHE A 12 2.10 -9.06 12.81
CA PHE A 12 2.70 -8.71 11.52
C PHE A 12 3.98 -9.51 11.25
N LYS A 13 4.86 -9.67 12.25
CA LYS A 13 6.05 -10.52 12.12
C LYS A 13 5.67 -11.96 11.77
N ARG A 14 4.63 -12.50 12.41
CA ARG A 14 4.14 -13.84 12.07
C ARG A 14 3.54 -13.92 10.66
N GLN A 15 2.83 -12.90 10.21
CA GLN A 15 2.32 -12.85 8.84
C GLN A 15 3.46 -12.81 7.82
N ILE A 16 4.51 -12.00 8.06
CA ILE A 16 5.71 -11.96 7.21
C ILE A 16 6.33 -13.36 7.07
N GLU A 17 6.45 -14.13 8.15
CA GLU A 17 6.98 -15.50 8.08
C GLU A 17 6.14 -16.44 7.20
N VAL A 18 4.81 -16.29 7.21
CA VAL A 18 3.91 -17.09 6.39
C VAL A 18 4.03 -16.66 4.93
N GLU A 19 3.98 -15.35 4.66
CA GLU A 19 4.09 -14.80 3.32
C GLU A 19 5.44 -15.13 2.68
N GLN A 20 6.55 -15.10 3.43
CA GLN A 20 7.86 -15.47 2.90
C GLN A 20 7.90 -16.93 2.45
N LYS A 21 7.32 -17.85 3.23
CA LYS A 21 7.23 -19.27 2.83
C LYS A 21 6.34 -19.47 1.60
N THR A 22 5.24 -18.72 1.53
CA THR A 22 4.35 -18.72 0.37
C THR A 22 5.07 -18.19 -0.87
N LEU A 23 5.84 -17.11 -0.73
CA LEU A 23 6.62 -16.49 -1.80
C LEU A 23 7.62 -17.48 -2.40
N ASP A 24 8.41 -18.15 -1.56
CA ASP A 24 9.40 -19.14 -1.99
C ASP A 24 8.74 -20.32 -2.73
N ARG A 25 7.52 -20.69 -2.34
CA ARG A 25 6.74 -21.73 -3.01
C ARG A 25 6.20 -21.25 -4.36
N LEU A 26 5.69 -20.03 -4.43
CA LEU A 26 5.13 -19.44 -5.65
C LEU A 26 6.19 -19.26 -6.73
N VAL A 27 7.42 -18.87 -6.37
CA VAL A 27 8.56 -18.82 -7.31
C VAL A 27 8.75 -20.16 -8.03
N LYS A 28 8.78 -21.27 -7.28
CA LYS A 28 8.96 -22.61 -7.86
C LYS A 28 7.77 -23.02 -8.73
N LEU A 29 6.55 -22.75 -8.27
CA LEU A 29 5.33 -23.06 -9.03
C LEU A 29 5.26 -22.27 -10.34
N GLU A 30 5.69 -21.01 -10.34
CA GLU A 30 5.80 -20.18 -11.54
C GLU A 30 6.84 -20.75 -12.52
N GLU A 31 8.03 -21.11 -12.04
CA GLU A 31 9.10 -21.68 -12.85
C GLU A 31 8.70 -23.03 -13.48
N ASP A 32 8.00 -23.88 -12.73
CA ASP A 32 7.54 -25.20 -13.17
C ASP A 32 6.30 -25.14 -14.10
N ALA A 33 5.60 -24.01 -14.14
CA ALA A 33 4.36 -23.87 -14.90
C ALA A 33 4.59 -23.82 -16.42
N LYS A 34 4.18 -24.90 -17.09
CA LYS A 34 4.27 -25.03 -18.56
C LYS A 34 3.27 -24.13 -19.29
N GLU A 35 2.08 -23.97 -18.75
CA GLU A 35 1.03 -23.14 -19.33
C GLU A 35 1.22 -21.67 -18.97
N THR A 36 1.18 -20.79 -19.99
CA THR A 36 1.39 -19.35 -19.81
C THR A 36 0.38 -18.74 -18.86
N ALA A 37 -0.90 -19.09 -18.97
CA ALA A 37 -1.94 -18.50 -18.11
C ALA A 37 -1.75 -18.88 -16.63
N VAL A 38 -1.37 -20.13 -16.35
CA VAL A 38 -1.05 -20.59 -14.99
C VAL A 38 0.19 -19.86 -14.45
N ARG A 39 1.20 -19.66 -15.29
CA ARG A 39 2.39 -18.88 -14.92
C ARG A 39 2.05 -17.43 -14.57
N LEU A 40 1.18 -16.79 -15.37
CA LEU A 40 0.70 -15.44 -15.08
C LEU A 40 -0.04 -15.38 -13.75
N ALA A 41 -0.91 -16.36 -13.44
CA ALA A 41 -1.60 -16.42 -12.16
C ALA A 41 -0.64 -16.60 -10.97
N PHE A 42 0.40 -17.44 -11.10
CA PHE A 42 1.41 -17.58 -10.03
C PHE A 42 2.30 -16.34 -9.89
N MET A 43 2.65 -15.70 -11.00
CA MET A 43 3.40 -14.44 -10.99
C MET A 43 2.62 -13.34 -10.25
N ASP A 44 1.33 -13.22 -10.53
CA ASP A 44 0.43 -12.28 -9.89
C ASP A 44 0.40 -12.47 -8.37
N LEU A 45 0.09 -13.70 -7.92
CA LEU A 45 0.13 -14.07 -6.50
C LEU A 45 1.50 -13.83 -5.86
N ARG A 46 2.59 -14.08 -6.60
CA ARG A 46 3.96 -13.87 -6.10
C ARG A 46 4.22 -12.39 -5.84
N LEU A 47 3.85 -11.51 -6.78
CA LEU A 47 4.01 -10.06 -6.64
C LEU A 47 3.16 -9.52 -5.49
N ASP A 48 1.94 -10.02 -5.33
CA ASP A 48 1.06 -9.66 -4.22
C ASP A 48 1.61 -10.11 -2.86
N THR A 49 2.10 -11.34 -2.78
CA THR A 49 2.75 -11.87 -1.57
C THR A 49 3.96 -11.01 -1.18
N TRP A 50 4.80 -10.65 -2.15
CA TRP A 50 5.94 -9.76 -1.92
C TRP A 50 5.50 -8.36 -1.47
N LYS A 51 4.47 -7.80 -2.10
CA LYS A 51 3.86 -6.51 -1.73
C LYS A 51 3.38 -6.53 -0.28
N HIS A 52 2.71 -7.59 0.17
CA HIS A 52 2.24 -7.73 1.55
C HIS A 52 3.39 -7.74 2.56
N ILE A 53 4.46 -8.48 2.28
CA ILE A 53 5.66 -8.49 3.15
C ILE A 53 6.19 -7.06 3.34
N LYS A 54 6.37 -6.32 2.23
CA LYS A 54 6.84 -4.93 2.27
C LYS A 54 5.88 -4.00 2.99
N PHE A 55 4.58 -4.23 2.82
CA PHE A 55 3.55 -3.48 3.53
C PHE A 55 3.65 -3.70 5.05
N PHE A 56 3.78 -4.94 5.52
CA PHE A 56 3.91 -5.24 6.94
C PHE A 56 5.23 -4.73 7.53
N GLU A 57 6.34 -4.83 6.81
CA GLU A 57 7.62 -4.22 7.22
C GLU A 57 7.47 -2.70 7.45
N GLY A 58 6.85 -1.99 6.50
CA GLY A 58 6.58 -0.55 6.64
C GLY A 58 5.61 -0.20 7.76
N MET A 59 4.61 -1.05 8.03
CA MET A 59 3.69 -0.88 9.16
C MET A 59 4.37 -1.09 10.50
N ILE A 60 5.30 -2.05 10.60
CA ILE A 60 6.13 -2.24 11.81
C ILE A 60 7.00 -0.99 12.03
N GLU A 61 7.67 -0.50 10.99
CA GLU A 61 8.48 0.72 11.06
C GLU A 61 7.65 1.93 11.53
N LEU A 62 6.44 2.09 10.98
CA LEU A 62 5.50 3.16 11.37
C LEU A 62 5.11 3.10 12.86
N LEU A 63 4.97 1.89 13.43
CA LEU A 63 4.60 1.69 14.83
C LEU A 63 5.81 1.79 15.78
N GLU A 64 7.01 1.45 15.31
CA GLU A 64 8.25 1.47 16.09
C GLU A 64 8.90 2.88 16.12
N ILE A 65 8.80 3.66 15.04
CA ILE A 65 9.46 4.97 14.92
C ILE A 65 8.53 6.11 15.35
N THR A 66 8.93 6.84 16.40
CA THR A 66 8.37 8.16 16.72
C THR A 66 9.32 9.25 16.20
N PRO A 67 8.92 10.08 15.21
CA PRO A 67 9.81 11.11 14.69
C PRO A 67 10.05 12.23 15.71
N CYS A 68 11.31 12.49 16.04
CA CYS A 68 11.74 13.42 17.10
C CYS A 68 11.99 14.88 16.66
N ASP A 69 11.66 15.29 15.44
CA ASP A 69 11.80 16.68 14.99
C ASP A 69 10.49 17.17 14.36
N GLU A 70 9.68 17.86 15.16
CA GLU A 70 8.38 18.37 14.72
C GLU A 70 8.46 19.57 13.78
N TRP A 71 9.56 20.35 13.75
CA TRP A 71 9.65 21.53 12.88
C TRP A 71 10.00 21.13 11.45
N SER A 72 11.06 20.31 11.29
CA SER A 72 11.43 19.75 9.99
C SER A 72 10.35 18.80 9.48
N ALA A 73 9.70 18.05 10.37
CA ALA A 73 8.53 17.27 10.02
C ALA A 73 7.34 18.15 9.63
N LYS A 74 7.06 19.28 10.28
CA LYS A 74 5.90 20.15 9.94
C LYS A 74 6.06 20.84 8.58
N VAL A 75 7.22 21.43 8.30
CA VAL A 75 7.49 22.08 7.01
C VAL A 75 7.63 21.05 5.90
N GLY A 76 8.34 19.94 6.15
CA GLY A 76 8.45 18.81 5.23
C GLY A 76 7.11 18.13 4.93
N ARG A 77 6.26 17.95 5.94
CA ARG A 77 4.89 17.43 5.76
C ARG A 77 4.02 18.40 4.99
N TYR A 78 4.07 19.71 5.23
CA TYR A 78 3.18 20.65 4.51
C TYR A 78 3.55 20.79 3.03
N ALA A 79 4.83 21.04 2.72
CA ALA A 79 5.28 21.12 1.33
C ALA A 79 5.18 19.76 0.61
N GLY A 80 5.48 18.67 1.33
CA GLY A 80 5.29 17.31 0.86
C GLY A 80 3.81 16.98 0.58
N ARG A 81 2.87 17.44 1.40
CA ARG A 81 1.42 17.16 1.27
C ARG A 81 0.83 17.69 -0.02
N VAL A 82 1.13 18.93 -0.41
CA VAL A 82 0.55 19.51 -1.64
C VAL A 82 1.13 18.83 -2.89
N LYS A 83 2.44 18.55 -2.90
CA LYS A 83 3.06 17.81 -4.00
C LYS A 83 2.51 16.38 -4.05
N LEU A 84 2.49 15.69 -2.92
CA LEU A 84 1.95 14.33 -2.80
C LEU A 84 0.48 14.24 -3.22
N GLU A 85 -0.36 15.21 -2.87
CA GLU A 85 -1.76 15.25 -3.31
C GLU A 85 -1.85 15.27 -4.84
N ARG A 86 -1.05 16.11 -5.51
CA ARG A 86 -1.05 16.19 -6.98
C ARG A 86 -0.59 14.88 -7.61
N GLU A 87 0.49 14.30 -7.10
CA GLU A 87 0.98 13.01 -7.60
C GLU A 87 -0.05 11.89 -7.38
N LEU A 88 -0.73 11.85 -6.22
CA LEU A 88 -1.78 10.86 -5.95
C LEU A 88 -3.01 11.05 -6.86
N ASP A 89 -3.37 12.30 -7.21
CA ASP A 89 -4.45 12.59 -8.16
C ASP A 89 -4.09 12.17 -9.59
N ILE A 90 -2.82 12.35 -10.00
CA ILE A 90 -2.32 11.85 -11.28
C ILE A 90 -2.38 10.32 -11.32
N LEU A 91 -1.83 9.66 -10.29
CA LEU A 91 -1.89 8.21 -10.20
C LEU A 91 -3.33 7.71 -10.23
N GLY A 92 -4.26 8.35 -9.51
CA GLY A 92 -5.68 7.98 -9.55
C GLY A 92 -6.30 8.07 -10.96
N LYS A 93 -5.88 9.05 -11.76
CA LYS A 93 -6.32 9.17 -13.16
C LYS A 93 -5.74 8.09 -14.04
N ASP A 94 -4.47 7.73 -13.83
CA ASP A 94 -3.81 6.65 -14.55
C ASP A 94 -4.49 5.31 -14.25
N GLU A 95 -4.86 5.05 -12.99
CA GLU A 95 -5.65 3.88 -12.56
C GLU A 95 -7.03 3.80 -13.25
N ASP A 96 -7.72 4.93 -13.36
CA ASP A 96 -9.00 5.01 -14.05
C ASP A 96 -8.84 4.78 -15.57
N GLU A 97 -7.76 5.27 -16.18
CA GLU A 97 -7.42 5.01 -17.57
C GLU A 97 -7.13 3.52 -17.80
N MET A 98 -6.32 2.90 -16.95
CA MET A 98 -6.03 1.46 -17.01
C MET A 98 -7.33 0.63 -16.91
N THR A 99 -8.23 0.97 -15.97
CA THR A 99 -9.54 0.34 -15.85
C THR A 99 -10.38 0.45 -17.13
N SER A 100 -10.33 1.60 -17.80
CA SER A 100 -11.01 1.83 -19.09
C SER A 100 -10.42 0.97 -20.21
N LEU A 101 -9.09 0.89 -20.29
CA LEU A 101 -8.39 0.05 -21.26
C LEU A 101 -8.68 -1.44 -21.05
N LEU A 102 -8.63 -1.92 -19.80
CA LEU A 102 -8.98 -3.29 -19.44
C LEU A 102 -10.43 -3.61 -19.82
N SER A 103 -11.37 -2.70 -19.60
CA SER A 103 -12.76 -2.87 -20.03
C SER A 103 -12.91 -3.05 -21.54
N LYS A 104 -12.12 -2.30 -22.33
CA LYS A 104 -12.08 -2.44 -23.80
C LYS A 104 -11.38 -3.72 -24.25
N ALA A 105 -10.41 -4.21 -23.49
CA ALA A 105 -9.74 -5.48 -23.77
C ALA A 105 -10.68 -6.66 -23.51
N ILE A 106 -11.33 -6.69 -22.35
CA ILE A 106 -12.28 -7.74 -21.95
C ILE A 106 -13.40 -7.90 -22.99
N SER A 107 -13.93 -6.80 -23.54
CA SER A 107 -15.00 -6.87 -24.56
C SER A 107 -14.56 -7.43 -25.92
N LYS A 108 -13.25 -7.65 -26.12
CA LYS A 108 -12.66 -8.16 -27.37
C LYS A 108 -12.03 -9.53 -27.23
N VAL A 109 -11.80 -10.00 -25.99
CA VAL A 109 -11.17 -11.28 -25.72
C VAL A 109 -12.25 -12.37 -25.67
N SER A 110 -12.03 -13.46 -26.40
CA SER A 110 -12.91 -14.63 -26.41
C SER A 110 -12.41 -15.77 -25.53
N ASP A 111 -11.13 -15.73 -25.11
CA ASP A 111 -10.55 -16.76 -24.26
C ASP A 111 -11.01 -16.57 -22.81
N PRO A 112 -11.66 -17.57 -22.19
CA PRO A 112 -12.26 -17.42 -20.87
C PRO A 112 -11.23 -17.27 -19.75
N ILE A 113 -10.02 -17.83 -19.91
CA ILE A 113 -8.95 -17.72 -18.91
C ILE A 113 -8.34 -16.32 -18.97
N ALA A 114 -8.08 -15.81 -20.18
CA ALA A 114 -7.62 -14.44 -20.36
C ALA A 114 -8.66 -13.42 -19.86
N THR A 115 -9.95 -13.65 -20.10
CA THR A 115 -11.02 -12.82 -19.54
C THR A 115 -10.99 -12.81 -18.02
N LEU A 116 -10.87 -13.98 -17.38
CA LEU A 116 -10.78 -14.08 -15.92
C LEU A 116 -9.60 -13.27 -15.36
N LEU A 117 -8.40 -13.42 -15.94
CA LEU A 117 -7.21 -12.70 -15.50
C LEU A 117 -7.34 -11.17 -15.69
N LEU A 118 -7.93 -10.73 -16.81
CA LEU A 118 -8.16 -9.31 -17.07
C LEU A 118 -9.24 -8.72 -16.14
N GLU A 119 -10.26 -9.50 -15.78
CA GLU A 119 -11.26 -9.08 -14.81
C GLU A 119 -10.67 -8.91 -13.41
N GLN A 120 -9.78 -9.80 -12.99
CA GLN A 120 -9.07 -9.67 -11.71
C GLN A 120 -8.23 -8.38 -11.67
N LEU A 121 -7.37 -8.16 -12.67
CA LEU A 121 -6.56 -6.94 -12.77
C LEU A 121 -7.44 -5.68 -12.73
N LYS A 122 -8.56 -5.69 -13.44
CA LYS A 122 -9.48 -4.56 -13.47
C LYS A 122 -10.09 -4.26 -12.10
N GLU A 123 -10.41 -5.27 -11.29
CA GLU A 123 -10.93 -5.07 -9.94
C GLU A 123 -9.84 -4.55 -8.99
N GLU A 124 -8.58 -4.95 -9.18
CA GLU A 124 -7.44 -4.40 -8.45
C GLU A 124 -7.22 -2.92 -8.74
N GLU A 125 -7.17 -2.49 -10.02
CA GLU A 125 -6.99 -1.06 -10.36
C GLU A 125 -8.14 -0.18 -9.84
N LYS A 126 -9.38 -0.69 -9.89
CA LYS A 126 -10.52 -0.01 -9.25
C LYS A 126 -10.35 0.13 -7.74
N SER A 127 -9.72 -0.84 -7.09
CA SER A 127 -9.41 -0.78 -5.67
C SER A 127 -8.32 0.27 -5.40
N HIS A 128 -7.26 0.29 -6.20
CA HIS A 128 -6.17 1.26 -6.11
C HIS A 128 -6.67 2.71 -6.21
N SER A 129 -7.45 3.04 -7.24
CA SER A 129 -8.07 4.37 -7.41
C SER A 129 -8.86 4.81 -6.16
N LYS A 130 -9.66 3.90 -5.58
CA LYS A 130 -10.42 4.17 -4.34
C LYS A 130 -9.52 4.38 -3.12
N VAL A 131 -8.44 3.60 -2.99
CA VAL A 131 -7.48 3.71 -1.88
C VAL A 131 -6.73 5.04 -1.97
N LEU A 132 -6.25 5.42 -3.15
CA LEU A 132 -5.59 6.70 -3.40
C LEU A 132 -6.50 7.88 -3.03
N ALA A 133 -7.76 7.85 -3.47
CA ALA A 133 -8.75 8.88 -3.12
C ALA A 133 -9.01 8.99 -1.61
N LYS A 134 -9.02 7.85 -0.89
CA LYS A 134 -9.12 7.84 0.58
C LYS A 134 -7.87 8.40 1.25
N LEU A 135 -6.69 8.04 0.75
CA LEU A 135 -5.41 8.51 1.28
C LEU A 135 -5.30 10.03 1.18
N VAL A 136 -5.69 10.62 0.04
CA VAL A 136 -5.76 12.09 -0.13
C VAL A 136 -6.65 12.73 0.93
N LYS A 137 -7.84 12.15 1.19
CA LYS A 137 -8.75 12.68 2.23
C LYS A 137 -8.14 12.59 3.62
N LEU A 138 -7.52 11.45 3.97
CA LEU A 138 -6.86 11.27 5.26
C LEU A 138 -5.69 12.23 5.44
N ILE A 139 -4.87 12.44 4.40
CA ILE A 139 -3.76 13.39 4.44
C ILE A 139 -4.24 14.83 4.68
N LYS A 140 -5.37 15.22 4.07
CA LYS A 140 -5.99 16.54 4.26
C LYS A 140 -6.53 16.73 5.68
N GLN A 141 -7.05 15.66 6.28
CA GLN A 141 -7.68 15.69 7.61
C GLN A 141 -6.72 15.41 8.76
N ALA A 142 -5.59 14.75 8.49
CA ALA A 142 -4.61 14.38 9.50
C ALA A 142 -3.97 15.62 10.12
N PRO A 143 -4.03 15.78 11.46
CA PRO A 143 -3.40 16.90 12.11
C PRO A 143 -1.89 16.89 11.82
N LEU A 144 -1.28 18.07 11.73
CA LEU A 144 0.16 18.18 11.45
C LEU A 144 1.01 17.60 12.61
N GLN A 145 0.41 17.51 13.81
CA GLN A 145 0.97 16.98 15.05
C GLN A 145 -0.02 16.03 15.74
N SER A 146 0.49 15.02 16.44
CA SER A 146 -0.30 14.05 17.22
C SER A 146 -0.78 14.63 18.56
N LYS A 147 -0.11 15.65 19.11
CA LYS A 147 -0.50 16.39 20.32
C LYS A 147 -0.98 17.82 19.97
N LYS A 148 -1.99 18.34 20.68
CA LYS A 148 -2.40 19.77 20.58
C LYS A 148 -1.37 20.64 21.32
N GLY A 149 -0.72 21.58 20.63
CA GLY A 149 0.14 22.57 21.26
C GLY A 149 -0.63 23.49 22.22
N VAL A 150 0.03 23.90 23.31
CA VAL A 150 -0.48 24.93 24.23
C VAL A 150 -0.06 26.30 23.71
N LYS A 151 -0.95 27.28 23.79
CA LYS A 151 -0.74 28.63 23.25
C LYS A 151 0.51 29.27 23.87
N GLY A 152 1.56 29.47 23.08
CA GLY A 152 2.84 30.07 23.51
C GLY A 152 3.96 29.08 23.82
N THR A 153 3.70 27.78 23.77
CA THR A 153 4.71 26.72 23.85
C THR A 153 4.47 25.76 22.70
N ASP A 154 4.79 26.21 21.48
CA ASP A 154 5.07 25.25 20.43
C ASP A 154 6.31 24.47 20.89
N ILE A 155 6.16 23.16 21.02
CA ILE A 155 7.11 22.15 21.54
C ILE A 155 6.83 21.74 23.00
N ILE A 156 6.16 20.60 23.17
CA ILE A 156 6.10 19.85 24.43
C ILE A 156 6.79 18.51 24.18
N CYS A 157 8.02 18.37 24.64
CA CYS A 157 8.67 17.08 24.80
C CYS A 157 8.30 16.52 26.17
N ASP A 158 8.01 15.21 26.24
CA ASP A 158 8.16 14.52 27.52
C ASP A 158 9.66 14.50 27.81
N THR A 159 10.05 15.05 28.97
CA THR A 159 11.42 15.00 29.46
C THR A 159 11.52 13.77 30.33
N ASP A 160 11.94 12.65 29.75
CA ASP A 160 12.52 11.50 30.45
C ASP A 160 13.46 10.75 29.50
#